data_AF-K2ANM7-F1
#
_entry.id   AF-K2ANM7-F1
#
_cell.length_a   1.000
_cell.length_b   1.000
_cell.length_c   1.000
_cell.angle_alpha   90.00
_cell.angle_beta   90.00
_cell.angle_gamma   90.00
#
_symmetry.space_group_name_H-M   'P 1'
#
loop_
_entity.id
_entity.type
_entity.pdbx_description
1 polymer ?
#
loop_
_entity_poly.entity_id
_entity_poly.type
_entity_poly.pdbx_seq_one_letter_code
_entity_poly.pdbx_strand_id
1 'polypeptide(L)'
;MKLALSPCSEVVPLSPEVLDRDADVESEGVASSGETSVVEEFARLIDMVKLLRSPGGCPLNMALDLKALSPSFLEESQEIVRAIENEDPNNLAEELGDYFYLLVMAIRICEEKNLFTTNDVLQGIMGKFRRRCTWVWGDDVAETPEQARLLWKANKLKEHE
;
A
#
# COMPACT_ATOMS: atom_id res chain seq x y z
N MET A 1 20.58 7.07 -19.90
CA MET A 1 19.69 8.22 -19.65
C MET A 1 19.63 8.45 -18.15
N LYS A 2 20.04 9.63 -17.68
CA LYS A 2 19.82 10.05 -16.28
C LYS A 2 18.36 10.48 -16.17
N LEU A 3 17.55 9.74 -15.41
CA LEU A 3 16.24 10.22 -14.97
C LEU A 3 16.51 11.40 -14.02
N ALA A 4 16.27 12.62 -14.51
CA ALA A 4 16.19 13.79 -13.67
C ALA A 4 14.85 13.72 -12.95
N LEU A 5 14.88 13.47 -11.64
CA LEU A 5 13.71 13.66 -10.79
C LEU A 5 13.35 15.16 -10.84
N SER A 6 12.20 15.48 -11.41
CA SER A 6 11.61 16.81 -11.29
C SER A 6 11.38 17.13 -9.81
N PRO A 7 11.62 18.39 -9.37
CA PRO A 7 11.30 18.79 -8.02
C PRO A 7 9.78 18.70 -7.83
N CYS A 8 9.33 17.96 -6.81
CA CYS A 8 7.96 18.01 -6.32
C CYS A 8 7.58 19.48 -6.09
N SER A 9 6.69 20.01 -6.93
CA SER A 9 6.06 21.31 -6.74
C SER A 9 5.17 21.27 -5.49
N GLU A 10 5.37 22.30 -4.67
CA GLU A 10 4.52 22.83 -3.58
C GLU A 10 3.70 21.82 -2.75
N VAL A 11 4.23 21.57 -1.55
CA VAL A 11 3.49 20.97 -0.44
C VAL A 11 2.36 21.92 -0.04
N VAL A 12 1.12 21.57 -0.38
CA VAL A 12 -0.05 22.19 0.22
C VAL A 12 -0.06 21.80 1.71
N PRO A 13 -0.05 22.76 2.66
CA PRO A 13 -0.10 22.42 4.07
C PRO A 13 -1.46 21.77 4.38
N LEU A 14 -1.42 20.54 4.86
CA LEU A 14 -2.58 19.88 5.47
C LEU A 14 -2.94 20.68 6.73
N SER A 15 -4.15 21.25 6.73
CA SER A 15 -4.75 21.85 7.92
C SER A 15 -4.82 20.80 9.05
N PRO A 16 -4.52 21.17 10.31
CA PRO A 16 -4.25 20.22 11.40
C PRO A 16 -5.50 19.54 12.01
N GLU A 17 -6.57 19.38 11.25
CA GLU A 17 -7.79 18.75 11.76
C GLU A 17 -7.97 17.34 11.18
N VAL A 18 -7.99 16.39 12.12
CA VAL A 18 -8.33 14.96 12.02
C VAL A 18 -7.15 14.00 11.88
N LEU A 19 -6.40 13.84 12.97
CA LEU A 19 -5.94 12.51 13.42
C LEU A 19 -5.82 12.53 14.95
N ASP A 20 -6.96 12.42 15.63
CA ASP A 20 -6.97 11.78 16.95
C ASP A 20 -8.34 11.17 17.22
N ARG A 21 -8.38 9.85 17.42
CA ARG A 21 -8.91 9.18 18.62
C ARG A 21 -9.11 7.70 18.38
N ASP A 22 -8.29 6.91 19.08
CA ASP A 22 -8.73 5.64 19.62
C ASP A 22 -10.06 5.89 20.38
N ALA A 23 -11.13 5.27 19.92
CA ALA A 23 -12.42 5.24 20.61
C ALA A 23 -13.09 3.90 20.36
N ASP A 24 -13.67 3.39 21.45
CA ASP A 24 -14.10 2.03 21.64
C ASP A 24 -15.18 1.54 20.67
N VAL A 25 -15.15 0.23 20.45
CA VAL A 25 -16.24 -0.55 19.87
C VAL A 25 -17.48 -0.38 20.75
N GLU A 26 -18.50 0.31 20.26
CA GLU A 26 -19.89 0.02 20.62
C GLU A 26 -20.74 -0.09 19.36
N SER A 27 -21.30 -1.29 19.20
CA SER A 27 -22.24 -1.65 18.17
C SER A 27 -23.63 -1.15 18.53
N GLU A 28 -24.20 -0.23 17.75
CA GLU A 28 -25.65 -0.15 17.60
C GLU A 28 -26.01 0.05 16.12
N GLY A 29 -26.91 -0.81 15.64
CA GLY A 29 -27.23 -0.97 14.24
C GLY A 29 -28.09 0.14 13.68
N VAL A 30 -27.81 0.49 12.42
CA VAL A 30 -28.76 1.12 11.51
C VAL A 30 -28.63 0.40 10.17
N ALA A 31 -29.72 -0.21 9.70
CA ALA A 31 -29.79 -0.74 8.35
C ALA A 31 -29.89 0.43 7.35
N SER A 32 -28.95 0.54 6.41
CA SER A 32 -29.08 1.38 5.22
C SER A 32 -28.12 0.92 4.11
N SER A 33 -28.68 0.62 2.93
CA SER A 33 -28.06 0.62 1.59
C SER A 33 -26.59 0.14 1.45
N GLY A 34 -26.39 -1.16 1.24
CA GLY A 34 -25.50 -1.76 0.23
C GLY A 34 -24.09 -1.22 -0.07
N GLU A 35 -23.46 -0.41 0.78
CA GLU A 35 -22.07 0.01 0.61
C GLU A 35 -21.16 -0.96 1.39
N THR A 36 -20.43 -1.79 0.65
CA THR A 36 -19.37 -2.63 1.20
C THR A 36 -18.27 -1.74 1.77
N SER A 37 -17.79 -2.03 2.97
CA SER A 37 -16.66 -1.30 3.56
C SER A 37 -15.35 -1.57 2.79
N VAL A 38 -14.40 -0.63 2.86
CA VAL A 38 -13.06 -0.81 2.27
C VAL A 38 -12.36 -2.06 2.81
N VAL A 39 -12.57 -2.38 4.09
CA VAL A 39 -12.02 -3.59 4.73
C VAL A 39 -12.59 -4.85 4.06
N GLU A 40 -13.90 -4.87 3.82
CA GLU A 40 -14.56 -5.97 3.12
C GLU A 40 -14.13 -6.07 1.65
N GLU A 41 -13.99 -4.97 0.92
CA GLU A 41 -13.51 -5.03 -0.48
C GLU A 41 -12.05 -5.52 -0.59
N PHE A 42 -11.18 -5.11 0.33
CA PHE A 42 -9.81 -5.64 0.37
C PHE A 42 -9.80 -7.15 0.70
N ALA A 43 -10.66 -7.60 1.62
CA ALA A 43 -10.82 -9.01 1.90
C ALA A 43 -11.35 -9.79 0.68
N ARG A 44 -12.31 -9.22 -0.07
CA ARG A 44 -12.83 -9.81 -1.31
C ARG A 44 -11.77 -9.94 -2.39
N LEU A 45 -10.85 -8.98 -2.52
CA LEU A 45 -9.69 -9.09 -3.43
C LEU A 45 -8.78 -10.27 -3.04
N ILE A 46 -8.45 -10.40 -1.76
CA ILE A 46 -7.64 -11.52 -1.24
C ILE A 46 -8.34 -12.86 -1.52
N ASP A 47 -9.63 -12.96 -1.22
CA ASP A 47 -10.41 -14.16 -1.45
C ASP A 47 -10.54 -14.50 -2.93
N MET A 48 -10.70 -13.51 -3.80
CA MET A 48 -10.70 -13.68 -5.25
C MET A 48 -9.36 -14.26 -5.72
N VAL A 49 -8.22 -13.70 -5.31
CA VAL A 49 -6.89 -14.21 -5.69
C VAL A 49 -6.68 -15.63 -5.16
N LYS A 50 -7.12 -15.92 -3.93
CA LYS A 50 -7.08 -17.26 -3.35
C LYS A 50 -7.93 -18.26 -4.16
N LEU A 51 -9.12 -17.86 -4.60
CA LEU A 51 -9.98 -18.68 -5.46
C LEU A 51 -9.32 -18.93 -6.82
N LEU A 52 -8.77 -17.89 -7.45
CA LEU A 52 -8.06 -17.99 -8.72
C LEU A 52 -6.90 -18.99 -8.65
N ARG A 53 -6.26 -19.11 -7.49
CA ARG A 53 -5.14 -20.03 -7.22
C ARG A 53 -5.53 -21.30 -6.43
N SER A 54 -6.81 -21.64 -6.38
CA SER A 54 -7.28 -22.88 -5.74
C SER A 54 -7.26 -24.06 -6.73
N PRO A 55 -7.30 -25.33 -6.25
CA PRO A 55 -7.54 -26.48 -7.13
C PRO A 55 -8.85 -26.31 -7.92
N GLY A 56 -8.77 -26.33 -9.25
CA GLY A 56 -9.91 -26.04 -10.13
C GLY A 56 -10.16 -24.55 -10.39
N GLY A 57 -9.29 -23.66 -9.90
CA GLY A 57 -9.27 -22.24 -10.19
C GLY A 57 -8.73 -21.91 -11.59
N CYS A 58 -8.25 -20.69 -11.77
CA CYS A 58 -7.76 -20.19 -13.07
C CYS A 58 -6.39 -20.81 -13.42
N PRO A 59 -6.26 -21.57 -14.52
CA PRO A 59 -5.00 -22.21 -14.90
C PRO A 59 -3.87 -21.20 -15.18
N LEU A 60 -4.21 -20.03 -15.73
CA LEU A 60 -3.24 -18.97 -16.01
C LEU A 60 -2.64 -18.43 -14.72
N ASN A 61 -3.48 -18.12 -13.73
CA ASN A 61 -3.02 -17.60 -12.45
C ASN A 61 -2.28 -18.66 -11.64
N MET A 62 -2.74 -19.92 -11.66
CA MET A 62 -2.04 -21.04 -11.03
C MET A 62 -0.61 -21.25 -11.54
N ALA A 63 -0.35 -20.95 -12.81
CA ALA A 63 0.96 -21.11 -13.43
C ALA A 63 1.96 -19.99 -13.06
N LEU A 64 1.50 -18.87 -12.48
CA LEU A 64 2.35 -17.75 -12.12
C LEU A 64 3.24 -18.09 -10.91
N ASP A 65 4.51 -17.70 -11.01
CA ASP A 65 5.46 -17.58 -9.89
C ASP A 65 5.96 -16.13 -9.74
N LEU A 66 6.71 -15.84 -8.68
CA LEU A 66 7.21 -14.48 -8.41
C LEU A 66 8.10 -13.92 -9.54
N LYS A 67 8.85 -14.77 -10.23
CA LYS A 67 9.73 -14.35 -11.32
C LYS A 67 8.89 -13.96 -12.54
N ALA A 68 7.82 -14.70 -12.82
CA ALA A 68 6.89 -14.42 -13.90
C ALA A 68 6.10 -13.12 -13.67
N LEU A 69 5.88 -12.70 -12.42
CA LEU A 69 5.22 -11.42 -12.10
C LEU A 69 6.13 -10.19 -12.27
N SER A 70 7.45 -10.37 -12.28
CA SER A 70 8.40 -9.24 -12.26
C SER A 70 8.24 -8.26 -13.44
N PRO A 71 8.00 -8.71 -14.70
CA PRO A 71 7.73 -7.81 -15.81
C PRO A 71 6.44 -7.01 -15.62
N SER A 72 5.36 -7.65 -15.17
CA SER A 72 4.07 -6.98 -14.94
C SER A 72 4.20 -5.89 -13.88
N PHE A 73 4.91 -6.14 -12.77
CA PHE A 73 5.16 -5.07 -11.79
C PHE A 73 5.84 -3.84 -12.40
N LEU A 74 6.74 -4.02 -13.37
CA LEU A 74 7.40 -2.90 -14.04
C LEU A 74 6.45 -2.18 -15.01
N GLU A 75 5.64 -2.93 -15.74
CA GLU A 75 4.64 -2.43 -16.69
C GLU A 75 3.58 -1.57 -15.97
N GLU A 76 2.90 -2.13 -14.98
CA GLU A 76 1.88 -1.42 -14.19
C GLU A 76 2.47 -0.17 -13.50
N SER A 77 3.71 -0.27 -12.99
CA SER A 77 4.39 0.91 -12.41
C SER A 77 4.60 2.01 -13.45
N GLN A 78 4.89 1.66 -14.71
CA GLN A 78 5.04 2.63 -15.78
C GLN A 78 3.69 3.19 -16.22
N GLU A 79 2.62 2.40 -16.20
CA GLU A 79 1.28 2.86 -16.54
C GLU A 79 0.71 3.81 -15.49
N ILE A 80 0.92 3.53 -14.20
CA ILE A 80 0.67 4.49 -13.11
C ILE A 80 1.42 5.80 -13.35
N VAL A 81 2.71 5.74 -13.70
CA VAL A 81 3.50 6.95 -13.99
C VAL A 81 2.91 7.73 -15.17
N ARG A 82 2.55 7.05 -16.28
CA ARG A 82 1.92 7.69 -17.44
C ARG A 82 0.58 8.31 -17.08
N ALA A 83 -0.24 7.64 -16.27
CA ALA A 83 -1.54 8.16 -15.84
C ALA A 83 -1.39 9.44 -15.00
N ILE A 84 -0.39 9.48 -14.11
CA ILE A 84 -0.03 10.70 -13.35
C ILE A 84 0.44 11.81 -14.30
N GLU A 85 1.36 11.51 -15.22
CA GLU A 85 1.90 12.49 -16.18
C GLU A 85 0.84 13.07 -17.11
N ASN A 86 -0.19 12.28 -17.45
CA ASN A 86 -1.29 12.69 -18.30
C ASN A 86 -2.46 13.34 -17.53
N GLU A 87 -2.36 13.46 -16.20
CA GLU A 87 -3.44 13.94 -15.34
C GLU A 87 -4.77 13.19 -15.57
N ASP A 88 -4.70 11.87 -15.80
CA ASP A 88 -5.85 11.02 -16.06
C ASP A 88 -6.27 10.24 -14.81
N PRO A 89 -7.23 10.75 -14.01
CA PRO A 89 -7.62 10.12 -12.75
C PRO A 89 -8.35 8.78 -12.95
N ASN A 90 -9.01 8.58 -14.10
CA ASN A 90 -9.73 7.33 -14.35
C ASN A 90 -8.74 6.22 -14.67
N ASN A 91 -7.78 6.50 -15.57
CA ASN A 91 -6.71 5.55 -15.87
C ASN A 91 -5.89 5.28 -14.60
N LEU A 92 -5.55 6.32 -13.83
CA LEU A 92 -4.80 6.15 -12.58
C LEU A 92 -5.51 5.19 -11.60
N ALA A 93 -6.83 5.28 -11.48
CA ALA A 93 -7.61 4.38 -10.62
C ALA A 93 -7.57 2.93 -11.12
N GLU A 94 -7.61 2.72 -12.43
CA GLU A 94 -7.49 1.40 -13.08
C GLU A 94 -6.11 0.78 -12.81
N GLU A 95 -5.03 1.49 -13.12
CA GLU A 95 -3.66 0.96 -12.97
C GLU A 95 -3.30 0.71 -11.49
N LEU A 96 -3.80 1.54 -10.56
CA LEU A 96 -3.64 1.27 -9.13
C LEU A 96 -4.35 -0.02 -8.70
N GLY A 97 -5.51 -0.31 -9.30
CA GLY A 97 -6.24 -1.57 -9.09
C GLY A 97 -5.44 -2.79 -9.57
N ASP A 98 -4.87 -2.71 -10.76
CA ASP A 98 -4.03 -3.78 -11.32
C ASP A 98 -2.76 -3.99 -10.48
N TYR A 99 -2.15 -2.90 -9.99
CA TYR A 99 -1.03 -2.99 -9.06
C TYR A 99 -1.42 -3.63 -7.72
N PHE A 100 -2.60 -3.33 -7.17
CA PHE A 100 -3.11 -3.99 -5.97
C PHE A 100 -3.31 -5.50 -6.19
N TYR A 101 -3.87 -5.88 -7.35
CA TYR A 101 -4.00 -7.28 -7.73
C TYR A 101 -2.63 -7.98 -7.77
N LEU A 102 -1.62 -7.37 -8.41
CA LEU A 102 -0.26 -7.94 -8.46
C LEU A 102 0.37 -8.09 -7.08
N LEU A 103 0.19 -7.11 -6.18
CA LEU A 103 0.68 -7.18 -4.80
C LEU A 103 0.04 -8.36 -4.05
N VAL A 104 -1.28 -8.49 -4.11
CA VAL A 104 -2.01 -9.60 -3.44
C VAL A 104 -1.65 -10.95 -4.06
N MET A 105 -1.49 -11.03 -5.38
CA MET A 105 -1.03 -12.22 -6.10
C MET A 105 0.37 -12.66 -5.64
N ALA A 106 1.32 -11.72 -5.55
CA ALA A 106 2.67 -12.01 -5.09
C ALA A 106 2.71 -12.48 -3.63
N ILE A 107 1.95 -11.83 -2.75
CA ILE A 107 1.81 -12.24 -1.34
C ILE A 107 1.21 -13.64 -1.27
N ARG A 108 0.18 -13.94 -2.07
CA ARG A 108 -0.45 -15.26 -2.09
C ARG A 108 0.52 -16.37 -2.50
N ILE A 109 1.38 -16.12 -3.49
CA ILE A 109 2.45 -17.06 -3.89
C ILE A 109 3.45 -17.30 -2.74
N CYS A 110 3.77 -16.26 -1.97
CA CYS A 110 4.63 -16.38 -0.79
C CYS A 110 3.95 -17.15 0.36
N GLU A 111 2.66 -16.95 0.57
CA GLU A 111 1.85 -17.72 1.55
C GLU A 111 1.83 -19.21 1.19
N GLU A 112 1.62 -19.56 -0.08
CA GLU A 112 1.66 -20.95 -0.56
C GLU A 112 3.01 -21.64 -0.31
N LYS A 113 4.08 -20.84 -0.23
CA LYS A 113 5.44 -21.29 0.08
C LYS A 113 5.80 -21.19 1.57
N ASN A 114 4.85 -20.80 2.43
CA ASN A 114 5.04 -20.55 3.86
C ASN A 114 6.19 -19.56 4.17
N LEU A 115 6.36 -18.53 3.34
CA LEU A 115 7.42 -17.53 3.53
C LEU A 115 6.98 -16.39 4.45
N PHE A 116 5.81 -15.82 4.17
CA PHE A 116 5.15 -14.78 4.96
C PHE A 116 3.70 -14.65 4.51
N THR A 117 2.90 -13.91 5.29
CA THR A 117 1.47 -13.68 5.07
C THR A 117 1.17 -12.23 4.72
N THR A 118 -0.05 -11.98 4.25
CA THR A 118 -0.58 -10.62 4.09
C THR A 118 -0.45 -9.80 5.38
N ASN A 119 -0.73 -10.41 6.54
CA ASN A 119 -0.60 -9.73 7.83
C ASN A 119 0.85 -9.34 8.13
N ASP A 120 1.83 -10.21 7.84
CA ASP A 120 3.25 -9.90 8.07
C ASP A 120 3.71 -8.69 7.24
N VAL A 121 3.26 -8.59 5.98
CA VAL A 121 3.56 -7.45 5.09
C VAL A 121 2.97 -6.16 5.65
N LEU A 122 1.69 -6.17 6.04
CA LEU A 122 1.00 -4.99 6.58
C LEU A 122 1.58 -4.54 7.93
N GLN A 123 1.85 -5.49 8.83
CA GLN A 123 2.52 -5.20 10.11
C GLN A 123 3.93 -4.63 9.87
N GLY A 124 4.67 -5.18 8.91
CA GLY A 124 6.00 -4.71 8.55
C GLY A 124 6.02 -3.25 8.12
N ILE A 125 5.10 -2.84 7.22
CA ILE A 125 5.06 -1.46 6.73
C ILE A 125 4.53 -0.49 7.80
N MET A 126 3.47 -0.85 8.53
CA MET A 126 2.93 0.00 9.61
C MET A 126 3.94 0.19 10.74
N GLY A 127 4.59 -0.90 11.18
CA GLY A 127 5.63 -0.84 12.21
C GLY A 127 6.83 -0.01 11.78
N LYS A 128 7.26 -0.12 10.51
CA LYS A 128 8.33 0.71 9.95
C LYS A 128 7.99 2.20 10.01
N PHE A 129 6.77 2.58 9.61
CA PHE A 129 6.36 3.99 9.66
C PHE A 129 6.22 4.51 11.10
N ARG A 130 5.65 3.72 12.02
CA ARG A 130 5.59 4.08 13.44
C ARG A 130 6.97 4.35 14.05
N ARG A 131 7.97 3.53 13.72
CA ARG A 131 9.35 3.71 14.23
C ARG A 131 10.11 4.86 13.59
N ARG A 132 9.83 5.19 12.32
CA ARG A 132 10.61 6.19 11.58
C ARG A 132 10.00 7.58 11.55
N CYS A 133 8.67 7.69 11.58
CA CYS A 133 7.93 8.95 11.67
C CYS A 133 7.62 9.29 13.12
N THR A 134 8.65 9.42 13.94
CA THR A 134 8.55 9.77 15.37
C THR A 134 7.91 11.14 15.59
N TRP A 135 7.89 12.02 14.59
CA TRP A 135 7.17 13.30 14.66
C TRP A 135 5.65 13.18 14.49
N VAL A 136 5.15 12.01 14.10
CA VAL A 136 3.70 11.73 14.03
C VAL A 136 3.24 10.93 15.26
N TRP A 137 4.05 9.95 15.69
CA TRP A 137 3.66 8.97 16.71
C TRP A 137 4.54 8.95 17.97
N GLY A 138 5.46 9.91 18.10
CA GLY A 138 6.38 10.02 19.22
C GLY A 138 6.64 11.48 19.59
N ASP A 139 7.81 11.74 20.17
CA ASP A 139 8.12 13.05 20.80
C ASP A 139 8.94 14.00 19.92
N ASP A 140 9.42 13.56 18.75
CA ASP A 140 10.17 14.42 17.85
C ASP A 140 9.24 15.48 17.24
N VAL A 141 9.79 16.63 16.84
CA VAL A 141 9.02 17.69 16.15
C VAL A 141 9.62 17.93 14.77
N ALA A 142 8.77 17.95 13.76
CA ALA A 142 9.11 18.31 12.39
C ALA A 142 8.04 19.26 11.83
N GLU A 143 8.40 20.52 11.63
CA GLU A 143 7.52 21.55 11.07
C GLU A 143 7.67 21.67 9.56
N THR A 144 8.77 21.15 9.00
CA THR A 144 9.01 21.17 7.55
C THR A 144 9.30 19.77 6.98
N PRO A 145 9.02 19.55 5.69
CA PRO A 145 9.39 18.31 5.01
C PRO A 145 10.89 18.01 5.10
N GLU A 146 11.75 19.02 5.10
CA GLU A 146 13.20 18.88 5.24
C GLU A 146 13.57 18.33 6.61
N GLN A 147 12.97 18.86 7.68
CA GLN A 147 13.16 18.35 9.04
C GLN A 147 12.69 16.90 9.18
N ALA A 148 11.49 16.59 8.65
CA ALA A 148 10.95 15.22 8.65
C ALA A 148 11.86 14.24 7.88
N ARG A 149 12.42 14.65 6.73
CA ARG A 149 13.37 13.81 5.97
C ARG A 149 14.68 13.57 6.72
N LEU A 150 15.17 14.55 7.47
CA LEU A 150 16.38 14.39 8.30
C LEU A 150 16.14 13.39 9.43
N LEU A 151 15.01 13.53 10.15
CA LEU A 151 14.62 12.61 11.21
C LEU A 151 14.38 11.19 10.68
N TRP A 152 13.70 11.04 9.54
CA TRP A 152 13.51 9.74 8.90
C TRP A 152 14.84 9.01 8.64
N LYS A 153 15.83 9.74 8.11
CA LYS A 153 17.17 9.19 7.85
C LYS A 153 17.87 8.80 9.15
N ALA A 154 17.82 9.65 10.18
CA ALA A 154 18.41 9.37 11.48
C ALA A 154 17.78 8.14 12.14
N ASN A 155 16.45 8.04 12.15
CA ASN A 155 15.72 6.91 12.73
C ASN A 155 15.95 5.61 11.94
N LYS A 156 16.06 5.69 10.61
CA LYS A 156 16.45 4.53 9.79
C LYS A 156 17.84 4.00 10.16
N LEU A 157 18.81 4.86 10.49
CA LEU A 157 20.16 4.42 10.88
C LEU A 157 20.15 3.66 12.21
N LYS A 158 19.40 4.16 13.21
CA LYS A 158 19.26 3.51 14.53
C LYS A 158 18.66 2.10 14.48
N GLU A 159 17.87 1.76 13.45
CA GLU A 159 17.32 0.41 13.25
C GLU A 159 18.35 -0.62 12.76
N HIS A 160 19.47 -0.15 12.19
CA HIS A 160 20.51 -1.00 11.61
C HIS A 160 21.76 -1.12 12.52
N GLU A 161 21.73 -0.49 13.69
CA GLU A 161 22.72 -0.62 14.77
C GLU A 161 22.34 -1.76 15.73
#